data_AF-A0A7C1J296-F1
#
_entry.id   AF-A0A7C1J296-F1
#
_cell.length_a   1.000
_cell.length_b   1.000
_cell.length_c   1.000
_cell.angle_alpha   90.00
_cell.angle_beta   90.00
_cell.angle_gamma   90.00
#
_symmetry.space_group_name_H-M   'P 1'
#
loop_
_entity.id
_entity.type
_entity.pdbx_description
1 polymer ?
#
loop_
_entity_poly.entity_id
_entity_poly.type
_entity_poly.pdbx_seq_one_letter_code
_entity_poly.pdbx_strand_id
1 'polypeptide(L)'
;MRFNIKTNHIVRRGETLSEIAGRYGVTVAYLMALNAITNPHLIYVGQAIRIADENNGSGGMSYVVQRGDTLARIAQQFGVNVWMLAQVNNLRDIHLIYVGQTLMIPDTTMPS
;
A
#
# COMPACT_ATOMS: atom_id res chain seq x y z
N MET A 1 3.15 17.55 -8.48
CA MET A 1 4.22 16.54 -8.32
C MET A 1 3.58 15.17 -8.37
N ARG A 2 4.07 14.26 -9.22
CA ARG A 2 3.62 12.85 -9.28
C ARG A 2 4.44 12.07 -8.26
N PHE A 3 3.80 11.46 -7.27
CA PHE A 3 4.48 10.60 -6.30
C PHE A 3 4.83 9.27 -6.96
N ASN A 4 6.09 8.87 -6.88
CA ASN A 4 6.61 7.65 -7.51
C ASN A 4 6.33 6.45 -6.61
N ILE A 5 5.07 5.99 -6.59
CA ILE A 5 4.71 4.71 -5.97
C ILE A 5 5.52 3.60 -6.67
N LYS A 6 6.19 2.72 -5.92
CA LYS A 6 6.65 1.46 -6.52
C LYS A 6 5.40 0.67 -6.87
N THR A 7 5.08 0.60 -8.15
CA THR A 7 3.86 -0.04 -8.66
C THR A 7 4.03 -1.51 -8.90
N ASN A 8 5.29 -1.98 -8.98
CA ASN A 8 5.63 -3.37 -9.23
C ASN A 8 6.64 -3.92 -8.21
N HIS A 9 6.44 -5.17 -7.80
CA HIS A 9 7.37 -6.01 -7.06
C HIS A 9 7.86 -7.16 -7.93
N ILE A 10 9.15 -7.47 -7.88
CA ILE A 10 9.72 -8.64 -8.58
C ILE A 10 9.82 -9.80 -7.60
N VAL A 11 9.10 -10.88 -7.89
CA VAL A 11 9.07 -12.09 -7.05
C VAL A 11 10.48 -12.66 -6.92
N ARG A 12 10.94 -12.82 -5.68
CA ARG A 12 12.22 -13.44 -5.34
C ARG A 12 12.05 -14.93 -5.07
N ARG A 13 13.16 -15.68 -5.12
CA ARG A 13 13.17 -17.11 -4.82
C ARG A 13 12.60 -17.36 -3.42
N GLY A 14 11.51 -18.12 -3.36
CA GLY A 14 10.85 -18.51 -2.11
C GLY A 14 9.76 -17.56 -1.63
N GLU A 15 9.50 -16.42 -2.30
CA GLU A 15 8.37 -15.55 -1.93
C GLU A 15 7.05 -16.13 -2.44
N THR A 16 6.01 -16.02 -1.61
CA THR A 16 4.62 -16.31 -1.93
C THR A 16 3.81 -15.04 -2.14
N LEU A 17 2.66 -15.15 -2.82
CA LEU A 17 1.78 -14.00 -3.02
C LEU A 17 1.27 -13.43 -1.69
N SER A 18 1.11 -14.29 -0.66
CA SER A 18 0.75 -13.89 0.70
C SER A 18 1.84 -13.08 1.40
N GLU A 19 3.11 -13.46 1.28
CA GLU A 19 4.23 -12.69 1.84
C GLU A 19 4.40 -11.34 1.15
N ILE A 20 4.20 -11.31 -0.17
CA ILE A 20 4.23 -10.09 -0.96
C ILE A 20 3.07 -9.18 -0.53
N ALA A 21 1.86 -9.71 -0.46
CA ALA A 21 0.68 -8.98 0.00
C ALA A 21 0.89 -8.39 1.40
N GLY A 22 1.37 -9.21 2.35
CA GLY A 22 1.69 -8.79 3.71
C GLY A 22 2.76 -7.71 3.76
N ARG A 23 3.82 -7.80 2.94
CA ARG A 23 4.85 -6.76 2.84
C ARG A 23 4.29 -5.41 2.40
N TYR A 24 3.37 -5.43 1.45
CA TYR A 24 2.77 -4.22 0.88
C TYR A 24 1.49 -3.77 1.57
N GLY A 25 1.06 -4.49 2.62
CA GLY A 25 -0.15 -4.15 3.36
C GLY A 25 -1.43 -4.26 2.53
N VAL A 26 -1.41 -5.07 1.46
CA VAL A 26 -2.56 -5.37 0.61
C VAL A 26 -3.00 -6.81 0.83
N THR A 27 -4.16 -7.20 0.31
CA THR A 27 -4.59 -8.60 0.36
C THR A 27 -4.10 -9.39 -0.83
N VAL A 28 -4.02 -10.71 -0.65
CA VAL A 28 -3.79 -11.65 -1.74
C VAL A 28 -4.87 -11.48 -2.81
N ALA A 29 -6.14 -11.33 -2.41
CA ALA A 29 -7.25 -11.10 -3.32
C ALA A 29 -7.08 -9.81 -4.15
N TYR A 30 -6.63 -8.71 -3.51
CA TYR A 30 -6.31 -7.47 -4.22
C TYR A 30 -5.20 -7.68 -5.25
N LEU A 31 -4.09 -8.32 -4.86
CA LEU A 31 -3.00 -8.62 -5.79
C LEU A 31 -3.45 -9.53 -6.92
N MET A 32 -4.28 -10.53 -6.62
CA MET A 32 -4.84 -11.45 -7.61
C MET A 32 -5.70 -10.72 -8.63
N ALA A 33 -6.64 -9.89 -8.16
CA ALA A 33 -7.50 -9.08 -9.01
C ALA A 33 -6.68 -8.11 -9.87
N LEU A 34 -5.69 -7.44 -9.28
CA LEU A 34 -4.84 -6.46 -9.94
C LEU A 34 -3.93 -7.08 -11.03
N ASN A 35 -3.53 -8.34 -10.86
CA ASN A 35 -2.60 -9.02 -11.77
C ASN A 35 -3.28 -10.09 -12.63
N ALA A 36 -4.61 -10.20 -12.58
CA ALA A 36 -5.37 -11.28 -13.20
C ALA A 36 -4.81 -12.68 -12.84
N ILE A 37 -4.37 -12.86 -11.59
CA ILE A 37 -3.85 -14.14 -11.09
C ILE A 37 -5.01 -14.94 -10.52
N THR A 38 -5.29 -16.11 -11.12
CA THR A 38 -6.35 -17.01 -10.66
C THR A 38 -5.89 -17.95 -9.54
N ASN A 39 -4.59 -18.31 -9.52
CA ASN A 39 -4.03 -19.20 -8.50
C ASN A 39 -2.88 -18.49 -7.75
N PRO A 40 -3.06 -18.17 -6.45
CA PRO A 40 -2.06 -17.44 -5.66
C PRO A 40 -0.76 -18.24 -5.42
N HIS A 41 -0.78 -19.55 -5.60
CA HIS A 41 0.39 -20.41 -5.46
C HIS A 41 1.22 -20.54 -6.74
N LEU A 42 0.71 -20.05 -7.87
CA LEU A 42 1.39 -20.09 -9.17
C LEU A 42 2.01 -18.74 -9.50
N ILE A 43 3.00 -18.34 -8.71
CA ILE A 43 3.88 -17.21 -9.04
C ILE A 43 5.31 -17.70 -9.25
N TYR A 44 6.02 -17.08 -10.19
CA TYR A 44 7.36 -17.50 -10.59
C TYR A 44 8.42 -16.49 -10.17
N VAL A 45 9.62 -16.97 -9.87
CA VAL A 45 10.77 -16.10 -9.59
C VAL A 45 11.05 -15.21 -10.81
N GLY A 46 11.23 -13.92 -10.58
CA GLY A 46 11.40 -12.91 -11.64
C GLY A 46 10.09 -12.36 -12.20
N GLN A 47 8.93 -12.91 -11.83
CA GLN A 47 7.64 -12.36 -12.22
C GLN A 47 7.43 -10.98 -11.60
N ALA A 48 6.98 -10.02 -12.41
CA ALA A 48 6.54 -8.72 -11.92
C ALA A 48 5.09 -8.82 -11.45
N ILE A 49 4.85 -8.45 -10.19
CA ILE A 49 3.54 -8.36 -9.56
C ILE A 49 3.25 -6.87 -9.38
N ARG A 50 2.18 -6.39 -10.01
CA ARG A 50 1.59 -5.07 -9.74
C ARG A 50 1.09 -5.07 -8.30
N ILE A 51 1.57 -4.14 -7.49
CA ILE A 51 1.23 -4.00 -6.07
C ILE A 51 0.35 -2.78 -5.80
N ALA A 52 0.21 -1.90 -6.79
CA ALA A 52 -0.73 -0.79 -6.80
C ALA A 52 -1.14 -0.53 -8.25
N ASP A 53 -2.40 -0.13 -8.47
CA ASP A 53 -2.85 0.26 -9.79
C ASP A 53 -2.59 1.74 -10.06
N GLU A 54 -1.88 2.03 -11.14
CA GLU A 54 -1.54 3.39 -11.55
C GLU A 54 -2.74 4.14 -12.15
N ASN A 55 -3.76 3.41 -12.62
CA ASN A 55 -4.95 3.92 -13.29
C ASN A 55 -6.18 4.00 -12.37
N ASN A 56 -6.19 3.30 -11.23
CA ASN A 56 -6.95 3.72 -10.04
C ASN A 56 -6.24 4.89 -9.35
N GLY A 57 -6.01 5.96 -10.11
CA GLY A 57 -5.93 7.32 -9.61
C GLY A 57 -7.30 7.83 -9.15
N SER A 58 -8.11 6.97 -8.55
CA SER A 58 -9.29 7.39 -7.79
C SER A 58 -8.76 7.91 -6.46
N GLY A 59 -8.60 9.24 -6.39
CA GLY A 59 -9.10 9.99 -5.24
C GLY A 59 -8.40 9.89 -3.90
N GLY A 60 -7.12 9.47 -3.83
CA GLY A 60 -6.43 9.48 -2.53
C GLY A 60 -6.61 10.81 -1.78
N MET A 61 -7.30 10.77 -0.64
CA MET A 61 -7.69 11.97 0.10
C MET A 61 -6.44 12.60 0.73
N SER A 62 -6.33 13.93 0.67
CA SER A 62 -5.27 14.63 1.40
C SER A 62 -5.70 14.87 2.84
N TYR A 63 -4.91 14.40 3.80
CA TYR A 63 -5.10 14.64 5.22
C TYR A 63 -3.96 15.48 5.78
N VAL A 64 -4.29 16.57 6.47
CA VAL A 64 -3.30 17.39 7.18
C VAL A 64 -3.21 16.88 8.61
N VAL A 65 -2.03 16.40 8.99
CA VAL A 65 -1.74 15.88 10.33
C VAL A 65 -2.03 16.94 11.38
N GLN A 66 -2.85 16.58 12.38
CA GLN A 66 -3.24 17.46 13.47
C GLN A 66 -2.44 17.15 14.74
N ARG A 67 -2.50 18.06 15.71
CA ARG A 67 -1.83 17.88 16.99
C ARG A 67 -2.39 16.65 17.72
N GLY A 68 -1.53 15.69 18.00
CA GLY A 68 -1.89 14.44 18.70
C GLY A 68 -2.19 13.28 17.77
N ASP A 69 -2.11 13.45 16.46
CA ASP A 69 -2.22 12.34 15.53
C ASP A 69 -0.98 11.44 15.54
N THR A 70 -1.23 10.17 15.24
CA THR A 70 -0.21 9.19 14.88
C THR A 70 -0.59 8.57 13.55
N LEU A 71 0.39 8.09 12.80
CA LEU A 71 0.14 7.46 11.50
C LEU A 71 -0.81 6.27 11.63
N ALA A 72 -0.68 5.49 12.70
CA ALA A 72 -1.54 4.36 13.01
C ALA A 72 -3.01 4.79 13.24
N ARG A 73 -3.23 5.87 13.99
CA ARG A 73 -4.59 6.36 14.30
C ARG A 73 -5.27 6.94 13.06
N ILE A 74 -4.50 7.65 12.22
CA ILE A 74 -4.96 8.13 10.91
C ILE A 74 -5.31 6.93 10.02
N ALA A 75 -4.39 5.97 9.88
CA ALA A 75 -4.61 4.79 9.06
C ALA A 75 -5.87 4.02 9.48
N GLN A 76 -6.06 3.82 10.79
CA GLN A 76 -7.27 3.21 11.34
C GLN A 76 -8.53 4.02 11.05
N GLN A 77 -8.48 5.35 11.21
CA GLN A 77 -9.60 6.25 10.94
C GLN A 77 -10.08 6.15 9.48
N PHE A 78 -9.15 5.97 8.54
CA PHE A 78 -9.46 5.86 7.12
C PHE A 78 -9.57 4.41 6.63
N GLY A 79 -9.46 3.41 7.51
CA GLY A 79 -9.56 2.00 7.13
C GLY A 79 -8.45 1.53 6.18
N VAL A 80 -7.27 2.15 6.25
CA VAL A 80 -6.11 1.81 5.44
C VAL A 80 -5.02 1.14 6.28
N ASN A 81 -4.16 0.36 5.63
CA ASN A 81 -3.01 -0.22 6.30
C ASN A 81 -1.96 0.87 6.63
N VAL A 82 -1.45 0.91 7.86
CA VAL A 82 -0.45 1.90 8.29
C VAL A 82 0.84 1.84 7.47
N TRP A 83 1.28 0.64 7.08
CA TRP A 83 2.47 0.45 6.25
C TRP A 83 2.24 0.92 4.83
N MET A 84 1.05 0.67 4.27
CA MET A 84 0.67 1.22 2.97
C MET A 84 0.64 2.75 3.03
N LEU A 85 0.01 3.31 4.07
CA LEU A 85 -0.05 4.76 4.26
C LEU A 85 1.36 5.37 4.37
N ALA A 86 2.25 4.73 5.12
CA ALA A 86 3.65 5.13 5.22
C ALA A 86 4.35 5.07 3.87
N GLN A 87 4.19 3.97 3.14
CA GLN A 87 4.83 3.72 1.85
C GLN A 87 4.37 4.73 0.79
N VAL A 88 3.06 5.00 0.70
CA VAL A 88 2.49 6.00 -0.22
C VAL A 88 3.04 7.40 0.07
N ASN A 89 3.26 7.72 1.34
CA ASN A 89 3.81 9.00 1.78
C ASN A 89 5.34 9.03 1.89
N ASN A 90 6.02 7.98 1.43
CA ASN A 90 7.48 7.82 1.51
C ASN A 90 8.04 8.02 2.93
N LEU A 91 7.25 7.65 3.95
CA LEU A 91 7.66 7.70 5.35
C LEU A 91 8.55 6.51 5.66
N ARG A 92 9.79 6.79 6.11
CA ARG A 92 10.74 5.76 6.56
C ARG A 92 10.48 5.30 7.98
N ASP A 93 9.91 6.18 8.80
CA ASP A 93 9.55 5.91 10.19
C ASP A 93 8.06 6.22 10.37
N ILE A 94 7.28 5.19 10.73
CA ILE A 94 5.83 5.29 10.93
C ILE A 94 5.47 6.08 12.20
N HIS A 95 6.44 6.27 13.11
CA HIS A 95 6.27 7.03 14.34
C HIS A 95 6.63 8.51 14.17
N LEU A 96 7.16 8.90 13.01
CA LEU A 96 7.63 10.26 12.76
C LEU A 96 6.75 10.96 11.72
N ILE A 97 5.70 11.62 12.21
CA ILE A 97 4.88 12.57 11.44
C ILE A 97 4.80 13.90 12.15
N TYR A 98 4.70 14.99 11.38
CA TYR A 98 4.69 16.35 11.92
C TYR A 98 3.32 17.00 11.77
N VAL A 99 2.92 17.80 12.75
CA VAL A 99 1.71 18.62 12.64
C VAL A 99 1.82 19.55 11.43
N GLY A 100 0.77 19.64 10.62
CA GLY A 100 0.75 20.38 9.37
C GLY A 100 1.31 19.62 8.16
N GLN A 101 1.84 18.40 8.35
CA GLN A 101 2.25 17.54 7.26
C GLN A 101 1.03 17.05 6.48
N THR A 102 1.05 17.17 5.16
CA THR A 102 0.03 16.59 4.29
C THR A 102 0.37 15.14 3.96
N LEU A 103 -0.55 14.24 4.26
CA LEU A 103 -0.51 12.83 3.91
C LEU A 103 -1.52 12.53 2.81
N MET A 104 -1.10 11.76 1.82
CA MET A 104 -1.97 11.12 0.84
C MET A 104 -2.51 9.81 1.42
N ILE A 105 -3.81 9.78 1.68
CA ILE A 105 -4.53 8.59 2.13
C ILE A 105 -5.00 7.82 0.90
N PRO A 106 -4.53 6.59 0.64
CA PRO A 106 -4.99 5.82 -0.51
C PRO A 106 -6.43 5.32 -0.33
N ASP A 107 -7.25 5.35 -1.39
CA ASP A 107 -8.62 4.80 -1.40
C ASP A 107 -8.66 3.25 -1.42
N THR A 108 -7.54 2.60 -1.13
CA THR A 108 -7.49 1.15 -0.97
C THR A 108 -8.14 0.79 0.35
N THR A 109 -9.46 0.61 0.33
CA THR A 109 -10.17 -0.09 1.40
C THR A 109 -9.48 -1.43 1.58
N MET A 110 -9.06 -1.76 2.81
CA MET A 110 -8.58 -3.10 3.11
C MET A 110 -9.72 -4.07 2.79
N PRO A 111 -9.65 -4.91 1.73
CA PRO A 111 -10.63 -5.96 1.58
C PRO A 111 -10.40 -6.91 2.76
N SER A 112 -11.47 -7.26 3.47
CA SER A 112 -11.41 -8.21 4.59
C SER A 112 -10.94 -9.59 4.13
#